data_AF-A0A8T4XPN2-F1
#
_entry.id   AF-A0A8T4XPN2-F1
#
_cell.length_a   1.000
_cell.length_b   1.000
_cell.length_c   1.000
_cell.angle_alpha   90.00
_cell.angle_beta   90.00
_cell.angle_gamma   90.00
#
_symmetry.space_group_name_H-M   'P 1'
#
loop_
_entity.id
_entity.type
_entity.pdbx_description
1 polymer ?
#
loop_
_entity_poly.entity_id
_entity_poly.type
_entity_poly.pdbx_seq_one_letter_code
_entity_poly.pdbx_strand_id
1 'polypeptide(L)'
;MKEGRERMAKEGESKNKPLIIVEYPDGSSMVYETPKEVEAVEEVTSEVFEFWNLKLRNKDGTYSWVRINSPSRGDEVIIRDFFGRLRHEISRKEIKKDRLTRIWAGEP
;
A
#
# COMPACT_ATOMS: atom_id res chain seq x y z
N MET A 1 16.43 -17.38 45.43
CA MET A 1 16.76 -16.48 44.31
C MET A 1 16.39 -17.19 43.00
N LYS A 2 15.18 -16.96 42.50
CA LYS A 2 14.62 -17.58 41.27
C LYS A 2 14.01 -16.48 40.40
N GLU A 3 14.76 -15.40 40.13
CA GLU A 3 14.28 -14.25 39.35
C GLU A 3 15.26 -13.91 38.21
N GLY A 4 15.72 -14.93 37.48
CA GLY A 4 16.73 -14.76 36.44
C GLY A 4 16.36 -15.31 35.06
N ARG A 5 15.14 -15.82 34.86
CA ARG A 5 14.82 -16.61 33.64
C ARG A 5 13.53 -16.20 32.90
N GLU A 6 13.01 -15.01 33.13
CA GLU A 6 11.81 -14.53 32.43
C GLU A 6 12.04 -13.34 31.49
N ARG A 7 13.30 -12.94 31.22
CA ARG A 7 13.60 -11.76 30.38
C ARG A 7 14.22 -12.06 29.01
N MET A 8 14.12 -13.29 28.51
CA MET A 8 14.68 -13.64 27.19
C MET A 8 13.76 -14.61 26.45
N ALA A 9 12.59 -14.14 26.03
CA ALA A 9 11.73 -14.80 25.04
C ALA A 9 10.75 -13.81 24.38
N LYS A 10 11.22 -12.62 23.98
CA LYS A 10 10.47 -11.71 23.07
C LYS A 10 11.28 -11.34 21.83
N GLU A 11 12.21 -12.21 21.44
CA GLU A 11 12.87 -12.20 20.14
C GLU A 11 12.51 -13.52 19.48
N GLY A 12 11.66 -13.52 18.45
CA GLY A 12 11.32 -14.76 17.78
C GLY A 12 9.96 -14.87 17.10
N GLU A 13 9.22 -13.78 16.93
CA GLU A 13 8.15 -13.76 15.93
C GLU A 13 8.48 -12.64 14.96
N SER A 14 9.30 -12.96 13.95
CA SER A 14 9.18 -12.26 12.67
C SER A 14 7.79 -12.59 12.15
N LYS A 15 6.77 -11.94 12.72
CA LYS A 15 5.46 -11.84 12.06
C LYS A 15 5.81 -11.30 10.70
N ASN A 16 5.69 -12.13 9.66
CA ASN A 16 5.76 -11.68 8.29
C ASN A 16 4.71 -10.59 8.17
N LYS A 17 5.13 -9.34 8.40
CA LYS A 17 4.25 -8.22 8.23
C LYS A 17 3.83 -8.29 6.77
N PRO A 18 2.54 -8.22 6.46
CA PRO A 18 2.14 -8.24 5.07
C PRO A 18 2.60 -6.91 4.46
N LEU A 19 3.30 -7.01 3.33
CA LEU A 19 3.94 -5.89 2.65
C LEU A 19 3.48 -5.83 1.20
N ILE A 20 3.41 -4.61 0.68
CA ILE A 20 3.37 -4.34 -0.76
C ILE A 20 4.60 -3.54 -1.16
N ILE A 21 5.07 -3.77 -2.39
CA ILE A 21 6.16 -3.05 -3.02
C ILE A 21 5.56 -2.21 -4.14
N VAL A 22 5.87 -0.91 -4.15
CA VAL A 22 5.50 0.01 -5.22
C VAL A 22 6.75 0.37 -5.98
N GLU A 23 6.77 0.05 -7.27
CA GLU A 23 7.84 0.40 -8.20
C GLU A 23 7.42 1.65 -8.98
N TYR A 24 8.32 2.64 -9.03
CA TYR A 24 8.09 3.92 -9.68
C TYR A 24 8.74 3.97 -11.08
N PRO A 25 8.31 4.89 -11.96
CA PRO A 25 8.86 5.06 -13.32
C PRO A 25 10.37 5.28 -13.38
N ASP A 26 10.95 5.87 -12.34
CA ASP A 26 12.39 6.14 -12.24
C ASP A 26 13.22 4.91 -11.82
N GLY A 27 12.56 3.75 -11.66
CA GLY A 27 13.17 2.50 -11.21
C GLY A 27 13.36 2.43 -9.70
N SER A 28 12.98 3.46 -8.95
CA SER A 28 12.97 3.40 -7.49
C SER A 28 11.81 2.52 -7.00
N SER A 29 11.90 2.06 -5.75
CA SER A 29 10.82 1.28 -5.13
C SER A 29 10.64 1.64 -3.67
N MET A 30 9.39 1.60 -3.21
CA MET A 30 9.04 1.78 -1.81
C MET A 30 8.24 0.58 -1.30
N VAL A 31 8.41 0.29 -0.01
CA VAL A 31 7.74 -0.82 0.66
C VAL A 31 6.77 -0.25 1.68
N TYR A 32 5.52 -0.73 1.64
CA TYR A 32 4.45 -0.31 2.55
C TYR A 32 3.95 -1.49 3.36
N GLU A 33 3.80 -1.28 4.67
CA GLU A 33 3.14 -2.25 5.55
C GLU A 33 1.64 -2.22 5.31
N THR A 34 1.03 -3.40 5.18
CA THR A 34 -0.42 -3.56 5.10
C THR A 34 -0.94 -4.13 6.43
N PRO A 35 -2.22 -3.90 6.77
CA PRO A 35 -2.79 -4.46 7.99
C PRO A 35 -2.98 -5.98 7.94
N LYS A 36 -3.17 -6.54 6.73
CA LYS A 36 -3.50 -7.95 6.47
C LYS A 36 -2.88 -8.42 5.15
N GLU A 37 -2.84 -9.73 4.94
CA GLU A 37 -2.41 -10.32 3.67
C GLU A 37 -3.32 -9.91 2.53
N VAL A 38 -2.72 -9.28 1.52
CA VAL A 38 -3.41 -8.75 0.34
C VAL A 38 -3.46 -9.80 -0.74
N GLU A 39 -4.60 -9.90 -1.44
CA GLU A 39 -4.75 -10.72 -2.64
C GLU A 39 -4.92 -9.89 -3.92
N ALA A 40 -5.44 -8.67 -3.83
CA ALA A 40 -5.63 -7.80 -4.99
C ALA A 40 -5.63 -6.30 -4.62
N VAL A 41 -5.24 -5.47 -5.59
CA VAL A 41 -5.52 -4.02 -5.59
C VAL A 41 -6.83 -3.82 -6.37
N GLU A 42 -7.83 -3.22 -5.74
CA GLU A 42 -9.16 -3.04 -6.32
C GLU A 42 -9.36 -1.64 -6.89
N GLU A 43 -8.81 -0.63 -6.21
CA GLU A 43 -9.00 0.76 -6.59
C GLU A 43 -7.81 1.60 -6.14
N VAL A 44 -7.45 2.59 -6.95
CA VAL A 44 -6.46 3.62 -6.60
C VAL A 44 -7.11 4.99 -6.81
N THR A 45 -7.09 5.82 -5.76
CA THR A 45 -7.62 7.19 -5.79
C THR A 45 -6.56 8.19 -5.38
N SER A 46 -6.75 9.47 -5.73
CA SER A 46 -5.87 10.57 -5.35
C SER A 46 -6.64 11.60 -4.53
N GLU A 47 -6.14 11.90 -3.32
CA GLU A 47 -6.66 12.98 -2.44
C GLU A 47 -5.92 14.32 -2.62
N VAL A 48 -4.67 14.28 -3.05
CA VAL A 48 -3.81 15.46 -3.24
C VAL A 48 -2.69 15.09 -4.20
N PHE A 49 -2.03 16.08 -4.82
CA PHE A 49 -0.95 15.85 -5.80
C PHE A 49 0.19 14.93 -5.30
N GLU A 50 0.41 14.86 -3.98
CA GLU A 50 1.55 14.17 -3.36
C GLU A 50 1.27 12.72 -2.94
N PHE A 51 0.00 12.31 -2.78
CA PHE A 51 -0.36 10.99 -2.23
C PHE A 51 -1.52 10.31 -2.95
N TRP A 52 -1.39 8.99 -3.12
CA TRP A 52 -2.45 8.10 -3.63
C TRP A 52 -2.93 7.15 -2.53
N ASN A 53 -4.21 6.77 -2.59
CA ASN A 53 -4.85 5.83 -1.66
C ASN A 53 -5.21 4.55 -2.40
N LEU A 54 -4.75 3.41 -1.89
CA LEU A 54 -4.94 2.08 -2.46
C LEU A 54 -6.00 1.35 -1.66
N LYS A 55 -7.07 0.92 -2.32
CA LYS A 55 -8.03 -0.03 -1.78
C LYS A 55 -7.53 -1.45 -2.07
N LEU A 56 -7.16 -2.15 -1.02
CA LEU A 56 -6.61 -3.50 -1.07
C LEU A 56 -7.67 -4.49 -0.63
N ARG A 57 -7.91 -5.54 -1.42
CA ARG A 57 -8.70 -6.69 -1.02
C ARG A 57 -7.80 -7.69 -0.33
N ASN A 58 -8.17 -8.08 0.89
CA ASN A 58 -7.42 -9.01 1.71
C ASN A 58 -7.92 -10.44 1.47
N LYS A 59 -7.06 -11.44 1.73
CA LYS A 59 -7.41 -12.87 1.57
C LYS A 59 -8.59 -13.34 2.44
N ASP A 60 -8.89 -12.62 3.52
CA ASP A 60 -10.03 -12.91 4.40
C ASP A 60 -11.35 -12.26 3.91
N GLY A 61 -11.34 -11.63 2.74
CA GLY A 61 -12.50 -10.98 2.12
C GLY A 61 -12.76 -9.56 2.63
N THR A 62 -11.98 -9.03 3.59
CA THR A 62 -12.10 -7.62 4.01
C THR A 62 -11.29 -6.68 3.12
N TYR A 63 -11.45 -5.38 3.32
CA TYR A 63 -10.66 -4.35 2.64
C TYR A 63 -9.71 -3.64 3.60
N SER A 64 -8.58 -3.17 3.07
CA SER A 64 -7.65 -2.28 3.75
C SER A 64 -7.30 -1.11 2.85
N TRP A 65 -6.97 0.02 3.46
CA TRP A 65 -6.54 1.22 2.76
C TRP A 65 -5.08 1.51 3.10
N VAL A 66 -4.28 1.75 2.07
CA VAL A 66 -2.86 2.12 2.22
C VAL A 66 -2.60 3.39 1.44
N ARG A 67 -1.97 4.36 2.08
CA ARG A 67 -1.54 5.59 1.43
C ARG A 67 -0.09 5.42 0.94
N ILE A 68 0.14 5.75 -0.33
CA ILE A 68 1.46 5.71 -0.96
C ILE A 68 1.82 7.09 -1.51
N ASN A 69 3.11 7.30 -1.78
CA ASN A 69 3.56 8.50 -2.46
C ASN A 69 3.13 8.43 -3.92
N SER A 70 2.62 9.55 -4.44
CA SER A 70 2.37 9.67 -5.88
C SER A 70 3.71 9.70 -6.64
N PRO A 71 3.78 9.15 -7.86
CA PRO A 71 4.94 9.31 -8.72
C PRO A 71 5.17 10.79 -9.02
N SER A 72 6.41 11.25 -8.86
CA SER A 72 6.80 12.63 -9.12
C SER A 72 6.80 12.97 -10.62
N ARG A 73 7.15 11.98 -11.46
CA ARG A 73 7.19 12.05 -12.93
C ARG A 73 6.93 10.65 -13.52
N GLY A 74 6.48 10.60 -14.77
CA GLY A 74 6.17 9.36 -15.48
C GLY A 74 4.68 9.00 -15.42
N ASP A 75 4.30 8.03 -16.24
CA ASP A 75 2.90 7.68 -16.44
C ASP A 75 2.44 6.58 -15.46
N GLU A 76 3.25 5.56 -15.12
CA GLU A 76 2.77 4.29 -14.51
C GLU A 76 3.50 3.86 -13.22
N VAL A 77 2.78 3.31 -12.24
CA VAL A 77 3.36 2.59 -11.08
C VAL A 77 2.98 1.11 -11.13
N ILE A 78 3.88 0.25 -10.65
CA ILE A 78 3.62 -1.19 -10.51
C ILE A 78 3.55 -1.52 -9.02
N ILE A 79 2.44 -2.12 -8.61
CA ILE A 79 2.22 -2.57 -7.23
C ILE A 79 2.37 -4.09 -7.21
N ARG A 80 3.24 -4.56 -6.32
CA ARG A 80 3.50 -5.98 -6.09
C ARG A 80 3.30 -6.39 -4.65
N ASP A 81 3.01 -7.67 -4.43
CA ASP A 81 3.12 -8.26 -3.10
C ASP A 81 4.60 -8.54 -2.78
N PHE A 82 4.88 -8.92 -1.54
CA PHE A 82 6.23 -9.25 -1.11
C PHE A 82 6.90 -10.38 -1.90
N PHE A 83 6.10 -11.28 -2.51
CA PHE A 83 6.61 -12.37 -3.33
C PHE A 83 6.77 -11.99 -4.81
N GLY A 84 6.48 -10.74 -5.17
CA GLY A 84 6.51 -10.24 -6.55
C GLY A 84 5.39 -10.78 -7.44
N ARG A 85 4.34 -11.39 -6.89
CA ARG A 85 3.29 -12.12 -7.62
C ARG A 85 2.09 -11.25 -7.98
N LEU A 86 1.55 -10.51 -7.00
CA LEU A 86 0.53 -9.52 -7.31
C LEU A 86 1.16 -8.49 -8.26
N ARG A 87 0.48 -8.15 -9.35
CA ARG A 87 0.97 -7.15 -10.30
C ARG A 87 -0.21 -6.30 -10.75
N HIS A 88 -0.32 -5.12 -10.17
CA HIS A 88 -1.27 -4.10 -10.59
C HIS A 88 -0.49 -2.93 -11.17
N GLU A 89 -0.80 -2.58 -12.40
CA GLU A 89 -0.19 -1.47 -13.13
C GLU A 89 -1.23 -0.39 -13.29
N ILE A 90 -0.89 0.85 -12.92
CA ILE A 90 -1.83 1.95 -13.03
C ILE A 90 -1.12 3.24 -13.40
N SER A 91 -1.71 3.96 -14.35
CA SER A 91 -1.21 5.27 -14.74
C SER A 91 -1.88 6.41 -13.98
N ARG A 92 -1.16 7.53 -13.84
CA ARG A 92 -1.70 8.75 -13.21
C ARG A 92 -2.97 9.25 -13.89
N LYS A 93 -3.12 9.02 -15.20
CA LYS A 93 -4.29 9.44 -15.99
C LYS A 93 -5.54 8.62 -15.68
N GLU A 94 -5.36 7.39 -15.19
CA GLU A 94 -6.45 6.46 -14.86
C GLU A 94 -6.92 6.59 -13.41
N ILE A 95 -6.16 7.31 -12.58
CA ILE A 95 -6.49 7.48 -11.17
C ILE A 95 -7.63 8.44 -11.01
N LYS A 96 -8.67 7.93 -10.37
CA LYS A 96 -9.84 8.73 -10.03
C LYS A 96 -9.45 9.71 -8.93
N LYS A 97 -9.82 10.98 -9.12
CA LYS A 97 -9.92 11.92 -8.00
C LYS A 97 -10.86 11.31 -6.97
N ASP A 98 -10.43 11.28 -5.71
CA ASP A 98 -11.31 10.81 -4.64
C ASP A 98 -12.50 11.78 -4.48
N ARG A 99 -13.54 11.33 -3.77
CA ARG A 99 -14.79 12.09 -3.61
C ARG A 99 -14.57 13.45 -2.92
N LEU A 100 -13.72 13.51 -1.90
CA LEU A 100 -13.37 14.76 -1.21
C LEU A 100 -12.65 15.72 -2.15
N THR A 101 -11.67 15.24 -2.93
CA THR A 101 -11.01 16.08 -3.94
C THR A 101 -11.99 16.64 -4.97
N ARG A 102 -12.97 15.84 -5.41
CA ARG A 102 -14.00 16.30 -6.36
C ARG A 102 -14.86 17.41 -5.76
N ILE A 103 -15.34 17.23 -4.53
CA ILE A 103 -16.12 18.23 -3.79
C ILE A 103 -15.33 19.54 -3.66
N TRP A 104 -14.04 19.46 -3.33
CA TRP A 104 -13.17 20.64 -3.21
C TRP A 104 -12.88 21.32 -4.55
N ALA A 105 -12.78 20.56 -5.64
CA ALA A 105 -12.59 21.08 -6.99
C ALA A 105 -13.88 21.67 -7.61
N GLY A 106 -15.01 21.63 -6.90
CA GLY A 106 -16.31 22.08 -7.42
C GLY A 106 -16.92 21.12 -8.44
N GLU A 107 -16.42 19.89 -8.52
CA GLU A 107 -17.00 18.81 -9.32
C GLU A 107 -18.07 18.07 -8.47
N PRO A 108 -19.27 17.80 -8.99
CA PRO A 108 -20.35 17.14 -8.26
C PRO A 108 -20.01 15.70 -7.80
#